data_AF-A0A2V5USJ5-F1
#
_entry.id   AF-A0A2V5USJ5-F1
#
_cell.length_a   1.000
_cell.length_b   1.000
_cell.length_c   1.000
_cell.angle_alpha   90.00
_cell.angle_beta   90.00
_cell.angle_gamma   90.00
#
_symmetry.space_group_name_H-M   'P 1'
#
loop_
_entity.id
_entity.type
_entity.pdbx_description
1 polymer ?
#
loop_
_entity_poly.entity_id
_entity_poly.type
_entity_poly.pdbx_seq_one_letter_code
_entity_poly.pdbx_strand_id
1 'polypeptide(L)' 'MFATIFKDSNLKMTKTKIRFIKPDVAAVDAWWEMTGAKTREGKEIPLRKGLLNFVMTKEGGRWFITVMHNMDLPVS' A
#
# COMPACT_ATOMS: atom_id res chain seq x y z
N MET A 1 13.05 8.83 5.12
CA MET A 1 12.49 7.97 4.06
C MET A 1 11.53 8.76 3.18
N PHE A 2 10.45 9.35 3.73
CA PHE A 2 9.55 10.24 2.97
C PHE A 2 10.25 11.50 2.41
N ALA A 3 11.02 12.22 3.23
CA ALA A 3 11.79 13.38 2.78
C ALA A 3 13.04 13.02 1.94
N THR A 4 13.32 11.73 1.73
CA THR A 4 14.51 11.25 1.02
C THR A 4 14.11 10.34 -0.14
N ILE A 5 14.08 9.04 0.09
CA ILE A 5 13.85 7.99 -0.92
C ILE A 5 12.52 8.17 -1.66
N PHE A 6 11.47 8.59 -0.95
CA PHE A 6 10.11 8.71 -1.48
C PHE A 6 9.68 10.15 -1.78
N LYS A 7 10.60 11.12 -1.71
CA LYS A 7 10.29 12.55 -1.84
C LYS A 7 9.57 12.87 -3.16
N ASP A 8 10.07 12.31 -4.25
CA ASP A 8 9.54 12.51 -5.60
C ASP A 8 8.68 11.30 -6.07
N SER A 9 8.40 10.35 -5.18
CA SER A 9 7.74 9.11 -5.56
C SER A 9 6.23 9.28 -5.69
N ASN A 10 5.64 8.58 -6.66
CA ASN A 10 4.20 8.46 -6.80
C ASN A 10 3.80 7.02 -6.49
N LEU A 11 2.93 6.82 -5.49
CA LEU A 11 2.32 5.53 -5.18
C LEU A 11 0.88 5.52 -5.67
N LYS A 12 0.55 4.60 -6.58
CA LYS A 12 -0.78 4.46 -7.18
C LYS A 12 -1.37 3.10 -6.84
N MET A 13 -2.57 3.09 -6.27
CA MET A 13 -3.35 1.86 -6.14
C MET A 13 -3.92 1.47 -7.51
N THR A 14 -3.61 0.28 -7.99
CA THR A 14 -4.03 -0.20 -9.32
C THR A 14 -5.26 -1.09 -9.25
N LYS A 15 -5.48 -1.73 -8.11
CA LYS A 15 -6.62 -2.62 -7.87
C LYS A 15 -6.91 -2.70 -6.39
N THR A 16 -8.19 -2.75 -6.05
CA THR A 16 -8.64 -2.99 -4.67
C THR A 16 -9.67 -4.11 -4.66
N LYS A 17 -9.55 -5.03 -3.71
CA LYS A 17 -10.58 -6.04 -3.39
C LYS A 17 -10.93 -5.91 -1.92
N ILE A 18 -12.23 -5.82 -1.63
CA ILE A 18 -12.76 -5.72 -0.27
C ILE A 18 -13.61 -6.96 -0.01
N ARG A 19 -13.39 -7.60 1.14
CA ARG A 19 -14.19 -8.73 1.63
C ARG A 19 -14.66 -8.43 3.04
N PHE A 20 -15.97 -8.31 3.24
CA PHE A 20 -16.55 -8.18 4.57
C PHE A 20 -16.52 -9.54 5.27
N ILE A 21 -15.86 -9.59 6.42
CA ILE A 21 -15.85 -10.76 7.32
C ILE A 21 -17.06 -10.66 8.27
N LYS A 22 -17.39 -9.43 8.68
CA LYS A 22 -18.55 -9.04 9.49
C LYS A 22 -19.04 -7.66 9.03
N PRO A 23 -20.22 -7.16 9.47
CA PRO A 23 -20.70 -5.83 9.11
C PRO A 23 -19.72 -4.68 9.46
N ASP A 24 -18.86 -4.90 10.44
CA ASP A 24 -17.89 -3.96 11.01
C ASP A 24 -16.42 -4.42 10.86
N VAL A 25 -16.15 -5.51 10.15
CA VAL A 25 -14.80 -6.03 9.90
C VAL A 25 -14.62 -6.40 8.43
N ALA A 26 -13.59 -5.84 7.79
CA ALA A 26 -13.27 -6.13 6.39
C ALA A 26 -11.79 -6.47 6.19
N ALA A 27 -11.52 -7.44 5.32
CA ALA A 27 -10.20 -7.65 4.74
C ALA A 27 -10.09 -6.90 3.42
N VAL A 28 -9.01 -6.16 3.21
CA VAL A 28 -8.78 -5.37 1.99
C VAL A 28 -7.43 -5.70 1.41
N ASP A 29 -7.42 -6.08 0.13
CA ASP A 29 -6.22 -6.23 -0.68
C ASP A 29 -6.14 -5.05 -1.64
N ALA A 30 -5.06 -4.28 -1.60
CA ALA A 30 -4.81 -3.16 -2.50
C ALA A 30 -3.45 -3.33 -3.19
N TRP A 31 -3.49 -3.59 -4.50
CA TRP A 31 -2.28 -3.65 -5.33
C TRP A 31 -1.81 -2.25 -5.63
N TRP A 32 -0.50 -2.07 -5.61
CA TRP A 32 0.12 -0.79 -5.83
C TRP A 32 1.27 -0.86 -6.82
N GLU A 33 1.49 0.27 -7.49
CA GLU A 33 2.66 0.55 -8.30
C GLU A 33 3.31 1.83 -7.78
N MET A 34 4.63 1.90 -7.82
CA MET A 34 5.39 3.06 -7.38
C MET A 34 6.49 3.44 -8.38
N THR A 35 6.52 4.71 -8.76
CA THR A 35 7.55 5.32 -9.61
C THR A 35 8.23 6.48 -8.88
N GLY A 36 9.38 6.95 -9.40
CA GLY A 36 10.06 8.17 -8.93
C GLY A 36 10.78 8.05 -7.58
N ALA A 37 10.87 6.84 -7.02
CA ALA A 37 11.68 6.61 -5.84
C ALA A 37 13.17 6.58 -6.21
N LYS A 38 14.02 7.17 -5.38
CA LYS A 38 15.47 7.23 -5.58
C LYS A 38 16.20 6.67 -4.37
N THR A 39 17.33 6.03 -4.60
CA THR A 39 18.29 5.68 -3.53
C THR A 39 18.78 6.93 -2.80
N ARG A 40 19.47 6.77 -1.66
CA ARG A 40 19.99 7.93 -0.92
C ARG A 40 21.06 8.69 -1.72
N GLU A 41 21.73 7.99 -2.61
CA GLU A 41 22.74 8.49 -3.54
C GLU A 41 22.11 9.12 -4.81
N GLY A 42 20.78 9.17 -4.90
CA GLY A 42 20.04 9.83 -5.98
C GLY A 42 19.77 8.96 -7.20
N LYS A 43 20.23 7.70 -7.23
CA LYS A 43 19.96 6.77 -8.34
C LYS A 43 18.49 6.34 -8.34
N GLU A 44 17.85 6.36 -9.51
CA GLU A 44 16.48 5.88 -9.71
C GLU A 44 16.30 4.42 -9.28
N ILE A 45 15.22 4.16 -8.56
CA ILE A 45 14.73 2.82 -8.25
C ILE A 45 13.70 2.46 -9.33
N PRO A 46 13.83 1.29 -9.99
CA PRO A 46 12.86 0.85 -11.00
C PRO A 46 11.43 0.82 -10.46
N LEU A 47 10.46 0.72 -11.39
CA LEU A 47 9.05 0.51 -11.06
C LEU A 47 8.90 -0.59 -10.01
N ARG A 48 8.37 -0.24 -8.85
CA ARG A 48 8.04 -1.20 -7.80
C ARG A 48 6.56 -1.54 -7.89
N LYS A 49 6.24 -2.80 -7.63
CA LYS A 49 4.87 -3.28 -7.51
C LYS A 49 4.72 -3.97 -6.18
N GLY A 50 3.53 -3.92 -5.61
CA GLY A 50 3.28 -4.63 -4.37
C GLY A 50 1.82 -4.81 -4.04
N LEU A 51 1.62 -5.35 -2.85
CA LEU A 51 0.31 -5.61 -2.25
C LEU A 51 0.31 -5.05 -0.83
N LEU A 52 -0.67 -4.20 -0.57
CA LEU A 52 -1.10 -3.84 0.77
C LEU A 52 -2.24 -4.79 1.16
N ASN A 53 -2.11 -5.47 2.28
CA ASN A 53 -3.17 -6.23 2.91
C ASN A 53 -3.57 -5.54 4.21
N PHE A 54 -4.86 -5.26 4.37
CA PHE A 54 -5.41 -4.63 5.56
C PHE A 54 -6.48 -5.51 6.19
N VAL A 55 -6.51 -5.51 7.52
CA VAL A 55 -7.74 -5.74 8.27
C VAL A 55 -8.24 -4.39 8.74
N MET A 56 -9.51 -4.09 8.47
CA MET A 56 -10.15 -2.85 8.86
C MET A 56 -11.31 -3.11 9.82
N THR A 57 -11.42 -2.32 10.88
CA THR A 57 -12.54 -2.30 11.82
C THR A 57 -13.34 -1.01 11.68
N LYS A 58 -14.66 -1.10 11.86
CA LYS A 58 -15.55 0.06 11.87
C LYS A 58 -15.87 0.47 13.29
N GLU A 59 -15.45 1.68 13.68
CA GLU A 59 -15.66 2.24 15.01
C GLU A 59 -16.29 3.63 14.88
N GLY A 60 -17.38 3.90 15.62
CA GLY A 60 -18.07 5.20 15.55
C GLY A 60 -18.53 5.57 14.13
N GLY A 61 -18.89 4.58 13.31
CA GLY A 61 -19.32 4.80 11.93
C GLY A 61 -18.19 4.95 10.89
N ARG A 62 -16.92 4.94 11.31
CA ARG A 62 -15.74 5.15 10.45
C ARG A 62 -14.88 3.90 10.39
N TRP A 63 -14.27 3.65 9.24
CA TRP A 63 -13.35 2.54 9.05
C TRP A 63 -11.91 2.94 9.36
N PHE A 64 -11.21 2.11 10.12
CA PHE A 64 -9.81 2.28 10.49
C PHE A 64 -9.00 1.07 10.04
N ILE A 65 -7.71 1.26 9.78
CA ILE A 65 -6.78 0.17 9.55
C ILE A 65 -6.37 -0.39 10.91
N THR A 66 -6.75 -1.63 11.19
CA THR A 66 -6.44 -2.34 12.44
C THR A 66 -5.16 -3.14 12.32
N VAL A 67 -4.97 -3.79 11.17
CA VAL A 67 -3.76 -4.54 10.81
C VAL A 67 -3.36 -4.15 9.40
N MET A 68 -2.05 -4.03 9.16
CA MET A 68 -1.49 -3.74 7.85
C MET A 68 -0.24 -4.58 7.62
N HIS A 69 -0.18 -5.19 6.43
CA HIS A 69 1.03 -5.72 5.86
C HIS A 69 1.25 -5.10 4.49
N ASN A 70 2.50 -4.75 4.20
CA ASN A 70 2.92 -4.33 2.88
C ASN A 70 3.98 -5.31 2.37
N MET A 71 3.85 -5.72 1.12
CA MET A 71 4.77 -6.63 0.46
C MET A 71 5.11 -6.11 -0.93
N ASP A 72 6.41 -6.01 -1.24
CA ASP A 72 6.87 -5.91 -2.61
C ASP A 72 6.63 -7.24 -3.32
N LEU A 73 6.01 -7.18 -4.50
CA LEU A 73 5.83 -8.34 -5.34
C LEU A 73 7.09 -8.59 -6.18
N PRO A 74 7.48 -9.86 -6.40
CA PRO A 74 8.61 -10.19 -7.24
C PRO A 74 8.36 -9.72 -8.68
N VAL A 75 9.45 -9.43 -9.39
CA VAL A 75 9.41 -9.20 -10.84
C VAL A 75 9.11 -10.55 -11.49
N SER A 76 7.95 -10.68 -12.13
CA SER A 76 7.53 -11.86 -12.88
C SER A 76 8.16 -11.90 -14.26
#